data_AF-A0A955FDI5-F1
#
_entry.id   AF-A0A955FDI5-F1
#
_cell.length_a   1.000
_cell.length_b   1.000
_cell.length_c   1.000
_cell.angle_alpha   90.00
_cell.angle_beta   90.00
_cell.angle_gamma   90.00
#
_symmetry.space_group_name_H-M   'P 1'
#
loop_
_entity.id
_entity.type
_entity.pdbx_description
1 polymer ?
#
loop_
_entity_poly.entity_id
_entity_poly.type
_entity_poly.pdbx_seq_one_letter_code
_entity_poly.pdbx_strand_id
1 'polypeptide(L)' 'MSDNDKKKLQEEQGKEWYELTHRNWRAWGSWFSWGSPIGLGLFYAIVLLSTGVFIWMMNNL' A
#
# COMPACT_ATOMS: atom_id res chain seq x y z
N MET A 1 42.43 -1.23 -3.51
CA MET A 1 41.02 -1.67 -3.58
C MET A 1 40.83 -2.42 -4.89
N SER A 2 40.61 -3.74 -4.85
CA SER A 2 40.47 -4.56 -6.05
C SER A 2 39.13 -4.27 -6.73
N ASP A 3 39.04 -4.35 -8.05
CA ASP A 3 37.76 -4.14 -8.76
C ASP A 3 36.69 -5.17 -8.39
N ASN A 4 37.10 -6.35 -7.88
CA ASN A 4 36.18 -7.32 -7.28
C ASN A 4 35.56 -6.83 -5.96
N ASP A 5 36.27 -6.01 -5.19
CA ASP A 5 35.75 -5.45 -3.93
C ASP A 5 34.67 -4.40 -4.22
N LYS A 6 34.85 -3.61 -5.28
CA LYS A 6 33.86 -2.61 -5.73
C LYS A 6 32.55 -3.24 -6.19
N LYS A 7 32.63 -4.39 -6.90
CA LYS A 7 31.44 -5.13 -7.34
C LYS A 7 30.66 -5.70 -6.16
N LYS A 8 31.34 -6.27 -5.16
CA LYS A 8 30.70 -6.78 -3.95
C LYS A 8 29.98 -5.67 -3.16
N LEU A 9 30.62 -4.51 -3.01
CA LEU A 9 30.02 -3.33 -2.37
C LEU A 9 28.76 -2.85 -3.10
N GLN A 10 28.78 -2.82 -4.44
CA GLN A 10 27.58 -2.46 -5.24
C GLN A 10 26.46 -3.50 -5.11
N GLU A 11 26.77 -4.79 -5.06
CA GLU A 11 25.77 -5.84 -4.86
C GLU A 11 25.15 -5.77 -3.46
N GLU A 12 25.94 -5.50 -2.42
CA GLU A 12 25.44 -5.34 -1.05
C GLU A 12 24.54 -4.10 -0.91
N GLN A 13 24.95 -2.97 -1.48
CA GLN A 13 24.13 -1.75 -1.51
C GLN A 13 22.83 -1.94 -2.30
N GLY A 14 22.86 -2.70 -3.40
CA GLY A 14 21.68 -3.03 -4.18
C GLY A 14 20.68 -3.91 -3.41
N LYS A 15 21.19 -4.86 -2.61
CA LYS A 15 20.36 -5.72 -1.75
C LYS A 15 19.69 -4.92 -0.63
N GLU A 16 20.44 -4.03 0.02
CA GLU A 16 19.90 -3.17 1.08
C GLU A 16 18.79 -2.27 0.55
N TRP A 17 18.98 -1.67 -0.63
CA TRP A 17 17.97 -0.83 -1.28
C TRP A 17 16.72 -1.64 -1.70
N TYR A 18 16.93 -2.85 -2.20
CA TYR A 18 15.86 -3.77 -2.56
C TYR A 18 15.01 -4.16 -1.34
N GLU A 19 15.65 -4.52 -0.22
CA GLU A 19 14.95 -4.86 1.02
C GLU A 19 14.14 -3.68 1.59
N LEU A 20 14.73 -2.48 1.63
CA LEU A 20 14.06 -1.30 2.16
C LEU A 20 12.80 -0.93 1.35
N THR A 21 12.92 -1.00 0.02
CA THR A 21 11.84 -0.62 -0.90
C THR A 21 10.73 -1.67 -0.93
N HIS A 22 11.08 -2.97 -0.95
CA HIS A 22 10.09 -4.04 -1.04
C HIS A 22 9.33 -4.28 0.27
N ARG A 23 9.92 -3.94 1.43
CA ARG A 23 9.27 -4.07 2.73
C ARG A 23 8.06 -3.14 2.87
N ASN A 24 8.21 -1.88 2.44
CA ASN A 24 7.12 -0.90 2.45
C ASN A 24 6.04 -1.22 1.40
N TRP A 25 6.44 -1.80 0.25
CA TRP A 25 5.50 -2.22 -0.79
C TRP A 25 4.63 -3.41 -0.36
N ARG A 26 5.20 -4.41 0.34
CA ARG A 26 4.42 -5.50 0.95
C ARG A 26 3.49 -5.01 2.05
N ALA A 27 3.92 -4.02 2.85
CA ALA A 27 3.08 -3.42 3.87
C ALA A 27 1.87 -2.72 3.24
N TRP A 28 2.05 -1.98 2.13
CA TRP A 28 0.93 -1.39 1.38
C TRP A 28 -0.10 -2.42 0.90
N GLY A 29 0.36 -3.57 0.41
CA GLY A 29 -0.54 -4.68 0.05
C GLY A 29 -1.30 -5.27 1.24
N SER A 30 -0.71 -5.25 2.45
CA SER A 30 -1.37 -5.74 3.66
C SER A 30 -2.55 -4.88 4.10
N TRP A 31 -2.49 -3.56 3.86
CA TRP A 31 -3.58 -2.63 4.19
C TRP A 31 -4.80 -2.83 3.26
N PHE A 32 -4.54 -3.35 2.06
CA PHE A 32 -5.52 -3.71 1.03
C PHE A 32 -5.91 -5.20 1.05
N SER A 33 -5.54 -5.93 2.11
CA SER A 33 -6.06 -7.28 2.33
C SER A 33 -7.51 -7.20 2.81
N TRP A 34 -8.37 -8.09 2.32
CA TRP A 34 -9.80 -8.16 2.64
C TRP A 34 -10.14 -8.43 4.12
N GLY A 35 -9.14 -8.66 4.97
CA GLY A 35 -9.28 -8.78 6.44
C GLY A 35 -8.61 -7.65 7.23
N SER A 36 -8.05 -6.63 6.56
CA SER A 36 -7.41 -5.49 7.23
C SER A 36 -8.47 -4.54 7.80
N PRO A 37 -8.36 -4.11 9.07
CA PRO A 37 -9.28 -3.15 9.68
C PRO A 37 -9.42 -1.85 8.87
N ILE A 38 -8.32 -1.40 8.25
CA ILE A 38 -8.32 -0.18 7.42
C ILE A 38 -9.02 -0.41 6.08
N GLY A 39 -8.75 -1.53 5.41
CA GLY A 39 -9.37 -1.84 4.11
C GLY A 39 -10.89 -2.00 4.22
N LEU A 40 -11.35 -2.71 5.25
CA LEU A 40 -12.78 -2.84 5.55
C LEU A 40 -13.41 -1.51 5.98
N GLY A 41 -12.73 -0.73 6.83
CA GLY A 41 -13.21 0.60 7.22
C GLY A 41 -13.39 1.53 6.03
N LEU A 42 -12.43 1.54 5.09
CA LEU A 42 -12.52 2.34 3.87
C LEU A 42 -13.65 1.86 2.96
N PHE A 43 -13.83 0.55 2.82
CA PHE A 43 -14.92 -0.04 2.04
C PHE A 43 -16.29 0.38 2.60
N TYR A 44 -16.53 0.18 3.89
CA TYR A 44 -17.78 0.59 4.52
C TYR A 44 -18.01 2.09 4.45
N ALA A 45 -16.96 2.90 4.64
CA ALA A 45 -17.06 4.35 4.52
C ALA A 45 -17.49 4.78 3.11
N ILE A 46 -16.88 4.20 2.07
CA ILE A 46 -17.24 4.50 0.67
C ILE A 46 -18.68 4.07 0.38
N VAL A 47 -19.08 2.87 0.79
CA VAL A 47 -20.45 2.37 0.58
C VAL A 47 -21.48 3.24 1.31
N LEU A 48 -21.23 3.61 2.57
CA LEU A 48 -22.12 4.45 3.35
C LEU A 48 -22.26 5.85 2.75
N LEU A 49 -21.14 6.48 2.37
CA LEU A 49 -21.16 7.82 1.76
C LEU A 49 -21.88 7.79 0.40
N SER A 50 -21.57 6.81 -0.46
CA SER A 50 -22.20 6.68 -1.76
C SER A 50 -23.72 6.48 -1.64
N THR A 51 -24.14 5.54 -0.78
CA THR A 51 -25.56 5.24 -0.58
C THR A 51 -26.30 6.41 0.09
N GLY A 52 -25.67 7.05 1.09
CA GLY A 52 -26.24 8.19 1.80
C GLY A 52 -26.46 9.39 0.87
N VAL A 53 -25.47 9.73 0.03
CA VAL A 53 -25.60 10.79 -0.97
C VAL A 53 -26.67 10.45 -2.00
N PHE A 54 -26.72 9.18 -2.45
CA PHE A 54 -27.74 8.74 -3.40
C PHE A 54 -29.16 8.87 -2.84
N ILE A 55 -29.40 8.42 -1.61
CA ILE A 55 -30.70 8.55 -0.94
C ILE A 55 -31.04 10.03 -0.72
N TRP A 56 -30.08 10.83 -0.25
CA TRP A 56 -30.27 12.26 -0.07
C TRP A 56 -30.68 12.94 -1.37
N MET A 57 -30.02 12.60 -2.47
CA MET A 57 -30.36 13.14 -3.79
C MET A 57 -31.76 12.68 -4.24
N MET A 58 -32.13 11.40 -4.08
CA MET A 58 -33.48 10.94 -4.43
C MET A 58 -34.59 11.58 -3.57
N ASN A 59 -34.30 11.92 -2.31
CA ASN A 59 -35.28 12.54 -1.42
C ASN A 59 -35.39 14.07 -1.61
N ASN A 60 -34.43 14.70 -2.26
CA ASN A 60 -34.43 16.14 -2.56
C ASN A 60 -34.68 16.43 -4.06
N LEU A 61 -35.06 15.41 -4.84
CA LEU A 61 -35.50 15.52 -6.23
C LEU A 61 -37.03 15.51 -6.30
#